data_AF-A0A9P7X572-F1
#
_entry.id   AF-A0A9P7X572-F1
#
_cell.length_a   1.000
_cell.length_b   1.000
_cell.length_c   1.000
_cell.angle_alpha   90.00
_cell.angle_beta   90.00
_cell.angle_gamma   90.00
#
_symmetry.space_group_name_H-M   'P 1'
#
loop_
_entity.id
_entity.type
_entity.pdbx_description
1 polymer ?
#
loop_
_entity_poly.entity_id
_entity_poly.type
_entity_poly.pdbx_seq_one_letter_code
_entity_poly.pdbx_strand_id
1 'polypeptide(L)'
;MDFARTVLGLPVPRVIKYSSQAKSTPVGCEFILMDVVDDMEFHDLARRSDTSLNELSKTVRDTAAMLQTLCQAPFSQIGSLYYKEDVSPELQRRPLYATGAPASLGGADRFRIGPSVGSEFWSGSREHLLVDRGPWQDMVSYAIAAARCQQMWLKVYASPRVLIGPVGDTKVEETPSTHCALLDTFIHIIPYLVPKDDRLLRSILWHPDLNGSNIFVNDSTFGSRGSVIAFIDWQGSCCSPLVLQARHPLAMEYVGTIDDLPVTTGLDEFIDPETIGTGRKARKAMLHRMFEEKAKENDLYQLSTSYIYRDYLIALMHCVSGTWSDGYAWFRENLYRAEEALRQHHPNYIPLPVVPRTQLATHQAQYQATLLRHHHFELVQDSLGLVGEGWVNHEKYASVMKKLPGQRKEWNEARLGSWPFQDGTWSADD
;
A
#
# COMPACT_ATOMS: atom_id res chain seq x y z
N MET A 1 -14.48 8.86 2.99
CA MET A 1 -15.44 8.39 4.02
C MET A 1 -16.90 8.69 3.67
N ASP A 2 -17.33 9.96 3.62
CA ASP A 2 -18.76 10.31 3.38
C ASP A 2 -19.32 9.71 2.08
N PHE A 3 -18.55 9.74 1.00
CA PHE A 3 -18.91 9.06 -0.26
C PHE A 3 -19.17 7.55 -0.07
N ALA A 4 -18.24 6.84 0.56
CA ALA A 4 -18.36 5.39 0.79
C ALA A 4 -19.60 5.06 1.65
N ARG A 5 -19.89 5.88 2.66
CA ARG A 5 -21.07 5.70 3.52
C ARG A 5 -22.38 6.02 2.79
N THR A 6 -22.47 7.20 2.17
CA THR A 6 -23.76 7.76 1.70
C THR A 6 -24.10 7.44 0.25
N VAL A 7 -23.10 7.17 -0.59
CA VAL A 7 -23.30 6.82 -2.01
C VAL A 7 -23.19 5.31 -2.19
N LEU A 8 -22.19 4.67 -1.58
CA LEU A 8 -21.97 3.23 -1.73
C LEU A 8 -22.64 2.37 -0.65
N GLY A 9 -23.18 2.98 0.40
CA GLY A 9 -23.85 2.26 1.50
C GLY A 9 -22.92 1.37 2.32
N LEU A 10 -21.61 1.64 2.29
CA LEU A 10 -20.61 0.87 3.02
C LEU A 10 -20.63 1.17 4.52
N PRO A 11 -20.29 0.19 5.38
CA PRO A 11 -20.16 0.40 6.82
C PRO A 11 -18.90 1.23 7.09
N VAL A 12 -19.04 2.55 7.00
CA VAL A 12 -17.98 3.52 7.27
C VAL A 12 -18.51 4.51 8.30
N PRO A 13 -17.75 4.87 9.35
CA PRO A 13 -18.23 5.82 10.35
C PRO A 13 -18.69 7.13 9.74
N ARG A 14 -19.71 7.75 10.35
CA ARG A 14 -20.20 9.05 9.88
C ARG A 14 -19.14 10.10 10.17
N VAL A 15 -18.86 10.92 9.17
CA VAL A 15 -18.05 12.13 9.37
C VAL A 15 -18.89 13.15 10.13
N ILE A 16 -18.42 13.55 11.32
CA ILE A 16 -19.06 14.56 12.17
C ILE A 16 -18.65 15.96 11.69
N LYS A 17 -17.36 16.14 11.42
CA LYS A 17 -16.77 17.39 10.99
C LYS A 17 -15.48 17.10 10.25
N TYR A 18 -15.11 17.95 9.30
CA TYR A 18 -13.82 17.87 8.65
C TYR A 18 -13.30 19.28 8.37
N SER A 19 -12.02 19.39 8.05
CA SER A 19 -11.45 20.56 7.39
C SER A 19 -10.39 20.11 6.40
N SER A 20 -10.49 20.62 5.18
CA SER A 20 -9.51 20.46 4.10
C SER A 20 -8.52 21.62 4.02
N GLN A 21 -8.59 22.57 4.96
CA GLN A 21 -7.77 23.78 4.95
C GLN A 21 -7.14 24.01 6.31
N ALA A 22 -5.88 23.58 6.49
CA ALA A 22 -5.11 23.77 7.72
C ALA A 22 -5.18 25.19 8.29
N LYS A 23 -5.08 26.21 7.44
CA LYS A 23 -5.11 27.63 7.85
C LYS A 23 -6.42 28.08 8.47
N SER A 24 -7.51 27.35 8.24
CA SER A 24 -8.83 27.66 8.80
C SER A 24 -9.08 26.98 10.16
N THR A 25 -8.14 26.16 10.63
CA THR A 25 -8.31 25.35 11.84
C THR A 25 -7.40 25.86 12.97
N PRO A 26 -7.84 25.85 14.24
CA PRO A 26 -6.98 26.17 15.38
C PRO A 26 -5.84 25.18 15.60
N VAL A 27 -5.96 23.96 15.07
CA VAL A 27 -4.94 22.89 15.17
C VAL A 27 -3.84 23.02 14.12
N GLY A 28 -4.01 23.92 13.14
CA GLY A 28 -3.01 24.19 12.10
C GLY A 28 -2.84 23.05 11.09
N CYS A 29 -3.77 22.11 11.03
CA CYS A 29 -3.78 20.98 10.10
C CYS A 29 -5.19 20.66 9.60
N GLU A 30 -5.26 19.94 8.49
CA GLU A 30 -6.45 19.26 8.00
C GLU A 30 -6.86 18.15 8.99
N PHE A 31 -8.16 17.89 9.09
CA PHE A 31 -8.65 16.84 9.98
C PHE A 31 -9.98 16.25 9.52
N ILE A 32 -10.27 15.04 10.00
CA ILE A 32 -11.58 14.40 9.92
C ILE A 32 -11.94 13.94 11.33
N LEU A 33 -13.09 14.39 11.83
CA LEU A 33 -13.73 13.87 13.03
C LEU A 33 -14.85 12.94 12.61
N MET A 34 -14.88 11.74 13.17
CA MET A 34 -15.87 10.72 12.85
C MET A 34 -16.51 10.16 14.13
N ASP A 35 -17.64 9.47 13.97
CA ASP A 35 -18.24 8.69 15.06
C ASP A 35 -17.23 7.64 15.56
N VAL A 36 -17.12 7.50 16.88
CA VAL A 36 -16.30 6.45 17.52
C VAL A 36 -16.95 5.10 17.24
N VAL A 37 -16.14 4.11 16.87
CA VAL A 37 -16.58 2.72 16.74
C VAL A 37 -16.17 2.00 18.02
N ASP A 38 -17.16 1.63 18.83
CA ASP A 38 -16.96 1.00 20.15
C ASP A 38 -17.31 -0.49 20.05
N ASP A 39 -16.40 -1.25 19.47
CA ASP A 39 -16.57 -2.67 19.17
C ASP A 39 -15.19 -3.32 18.96
N MET A 40 -15.16 -4.61 18.60
CA MET A 40 -13.91 -5.36 18.48
C MET A 40 -13.22 -5.16 17.14
N GLU A 41 -11.91 -5.02 17.15
CA GLU A 41 -11.06 -5.14 15.96
C GLU A 41 -10.96 -6.59 15.46
N PHE A 42 -10.95 -6.78 14.15
CA PHE A 42 -10.71 -8.10 13.55
C PHE A 42 -9.34 -8.67 13.94
N HIS A 43 -8.35 -7.81 14.20
CA HIS A 43 -7.04 -8.17 14.72
C HIS A 43 -7.11 -8.98 16.02
N ASP A 44 -8.01 -8.57 16.93
CA ASP A 44 -8.21 -9.22 18.22
C ASP A 44 -9.10 -10.44 18.07
N LEU A 45 -10.16 -10.35 17.27
CA LEU A 45 -11.02 -11.50 16.95
C LEU A 45 -10.20 -12.68 16.39
N ALA A 46 -9.27 -12.41 15.47
CA ALA A 46 -8.44 -13.44 14.85
C ALA A 46 -7.44 -14.08 15.83
N ARG A 47 -7.13 -13.43 16.96
CA ARG A 47 -6.21 -13.93 17.99
C ARG A 47 -6.88 -14.70 19.12
N ARG A 48 -8.18 -14.48 19.32
CA ARG A 48 -8.99 -15.22 20.29
C ARG A 48 -8.95 -16.72 19.99
N SER A 49 -8.76 -17.52 21.03
CA SER A 49 -8.64 -18.99 20.94
C SER A 49 -9.99 -19.67 20.67
N ASP A 50 -11.08 -19.04 21.09
CA ASP A 50 -12.45 -19.51 21.00
C ASP A 50 -13.18 -19.05 19.72
N THR A 51 -12.62 -18.11 18.97
CA THR A 51 -13.16 -17.72 17.66
C THR A 51 -13.19 -18.92 16.72
N SER A 52 -14.32 -19.14 16.06
CA SER A 52 -14.49 -20.17 15.02
C SER A 52 -14.02 -19.68 13.65
N LEU A 53 -13.68 -20.61 12.74
CA LEU A 53 -13.40 -20.23 11.35
C LEU A 53 -14.62 -19.64 10.64
N ASN A 54 -15.84 -20.04 11.03
CA ASN A 54 -17.07 -19.51 10.45
C ASN A 54 -17.23 -18.01 10.74
N GLU A 55 -16.87 -17.56 11.93
CA GLU A 55 -16.89 -16.13 12.30
C GLU A 55 -15.90 -15.34 11.45
N LEU A 56 -14.66 -15.81 11.35
CA LEU A 56 -13.65 -15.14 10.52
C LEU A 56 -14.02 -15.13 9.03
N SER A 57 -14.62 -16.22 8.55
CA SER A 57 -15.09 -16.35 7.17
C SER A 57 -16.19 -15.33 6.84
N LYS A 58 -17.03 -14.93 7.79
CA LYS A 58 -17.99 -13.83 7.60
C LYS A 58 -17.26 -12.51 7.36
N THR A 59 -16.23 -12.21 8.14
CA THR A 59 -15.45 -10.98 7.97
C THR A 59 -14.71 -10.95 6.63
N VAL A 60 -14.17 -12.10 6.20
CA VAL A 60 -13.60 -12.26 4.85
C VAL A 60 -14.63 -11.95 3.76
N ARG A 61 -15.84 -12.52 3.88
CA ARG A 61 -16.92 -12.26 2.91
C ARG A 61 -17.36 -10.81 2.88
N ASP A 62 -17.55 -10.18 4.03
CA ASP A 62 -17.96 -8.78 4.13
C ASP A 62 -16.88 -7.84 3.56
N THR A 63 -15.61 -8.15 3.79
CA THR A 63 -14.47 -7.37 3.24
C THR A 63 -14.39 -7.51 1.73
N ALA A 64 -14.52 -8.73 1.19
CA ALA A 64 -14.56 -8.95 -0.25
C ALA A 64 -15.77 -8.26 -0.91
N ALA A 65 -16.94 -8.30 -0.27
CA ALA A 65 -18.13 -7.59 -0.73
C ALA A 65 -17.93 -6.07 -0.74
N MET A 66 -17.30 -5.51 0.30
CA MET A 66 -16.96 -4.09 0.34
C MET A 66 -16.05 -3.68 -0.82
N LEU A 67 -14.98 -4.45 -1.09
CA LEU A 67 -14.08 -4.18 -2.22
C LEU A 67 -14.80 -4.31 -3.58
N GLN A 68 -15.74 -5.25 -3.70
CA GLN A 68 -16.58 -5.38 -4.89
C GLN A 68 -17.48 -4.15 -5.08
N THR A 69 -18.08 -3.64 -4.00
CA THR A 69 -18.89 -2.41 -4.03
C THR A 69 -18.06 -1.20 -4.45
N LEU A 70 -16.80 -1.07 -3.99
CA LEU A 70 -15.91 0.00 -4.43
C LEU A 70 -15.72 -0.01 -5.96
N CYS A 71 -15.56 -1.19 -6.57
CA CYS A 71 -15.43 -1.33 -8.02
C CYS A 71 -16.65 -0.85 -8.84
N GLN A 72 -17.80 -0.60 -8.19
CA GLN A 72 -19.03 -0.16 -8.88
C GLN A 72 -19.02 1.33 -9.23
N ALA A 73 -18.11 2.13 -8.66
CA ALA A 73 -18.02 3.57 -8.90
C ALA A 73 -16.74 3.97 -9.66
N PRO A 74 -16.75 3.90 -11.01
CA PRO A 74 -15.62 4.37 -11.81
C PRO A 74 -15.59 5.91 -11.87
N PHE A 75 -14.52 6.50 -11.36
CA PHE A 75 -14.27 7.94 -11.39
C PHE A 75 -13.68 8.38 -12.72
N SER A 76 -13.95 9.62 -13.10
CA SER A 76 -13.50 10.21 -14.37
C SER A 76 -12.00 10.48 -14.41
N GLN A 77 -11.35 10.56 -13.25
CA GLN A 77 -9.99 11.06 -13.08
C GLN A 77 -9.27 10.32 -11.95
N ILE A 78 -7.94 10.39 -11.95
CA ILE A 78 -7.05 9.88 -10.90
C ILE A 78 -6.72 11.04 -9.95
N GLY A 79 -6.85 10.81 -8.64
CA GLY A 79 -6.66 11.84 -7.61
C GLY A 79 -7.37 11.45 -6.32
N SER A 80 -7.89 12.43 -5.58
CA SER A 80 -8.65 12.17 -4.33
C SER A 80 -10.05 12.76 -4.38
N LEU A 81 -10.94 12.23 -3.55
CA LEU A 81 -12.33 12.70 -3.44
C LEU A 81 -12.42 13.91 -2.51
N TYR A 82 -13.02 14.99 -3.01
CA TYR A 82 -13.32 16.21 -2.28
C TYR A 82 -14.80 16.53 -2.36
N TYR A 83 -15.29 17.35 -1.43
CA TYR A 83 -16.54 18.05 -1.67
C TYR A 83 -16.36 19.03 -2.82
N LYS A 84 -17.44 19.23 -3.59
CA LYS A 84 -17.44 20.07 -4.78
C LYS A 84 -17.02 21.51 -4.45
N GLU A 85 -17.43 22.00 -3.29
CA GLU A 85 -17.14 23.35 -2.80
C GLU A 85 -15.66 23.54 -2.42
N ASP A 86 -14.94 22.45 -2.14
CA ASP A 86 -13.54 22.45 -1.71
C ASP A 86 -12.53 22.39 -2.87
N VAL A 87 -13.01 22.30 -4.13
CA VAL A 87 -12.16 22.28 -5.32
C VAL A 87 -12.34 23.53 -6.17
N SER A 88 -11.35 23.80 -7.04
CA SER A 88 -11.37 24.96 -7.93
C SER A 88 -12.61 24.98 -8.82
N PRO A 89 -13.09 26.17 -9.26
CA PRO A 89 -14.24 26.27 -10.18
C PRO A 89 -14.08 25.45 -11.47
N GLU A 90 -12.84 25.24 -11.92
CA GLU A 90 -12.55 24.37 -13.06
C GLU A 90 -12.88 22.90 -12.75
N LEU A 91 -12.41 22.38 -11.62
CA LEU A 91 -12.69 21.01 -11.20
C LEU A 91 -14.17 20.79 -10.87
N GLN A 92 -14.88 21.80 -10.38
CA GLN A 92 -16.33 21.75 -10.16
C GLN A 92 -17.13 21.45 -11.42
N ARG A 93 -16.63 21.85 -12.59
CA ARG A 93 -17.27 21.62 -13.89
C ARG A 93 -16.94 20.25 -14.49
N ARG A 94 -15.89 19.58 -14.01
CA ARG A 94 -15.52 18.24 -14.49
C ARG A 94 -16.52 17.20 -13.96
N PRO A 95 -16.84 16.15 -14.74
CA PRO A 95 -17.71 15.07 -14.27
C PRO A 95 -17.03 14.30 -13.13
N LEU A 96 -17.79 13.83 -12.14
CA LEU A 96 -17.27 12.97 -11.08
C LEU A 96 -16.92 11.56 -11.59
N TYR A 97 -17.82 11.00 -12.39
CA TYR A 97 -17.75 9.62 -12.86
C TYR A 97 -17.27 9.52 -14.30
N ALA A 98 -16.63 8.40 -14.62
CA ALA A 98 -16.25 8.08 -15.99
C ALA A 98 -17.49 7.85 -16.88
N THR A 99 -17.29 8.01 -18.19
CA THR A 99 -18.31 7.65 -19.18
C THR A 99 -18.73 6.19 -19.02
N GLY A 100 -20.03 5.93 -18.98
CA GLY A 100 -20.58 4.58 -18.79
C GLY A 100 -20.70 4.12 -17.34
N ALA A 101 -20.44 5.01 -16.36
CA ALA A 101 -20.78 4.74 -14.97
C ALA A 101 -22.30 4.52 -14.80
N PRO A 102 -22.73 3.68 -13.84
CA PRO A 102 -24.14 3.44 -13.59
C PRO A 102 -24.90 4.75 -13.31
N ALA A 103 -25.99 4.99 -14.03
CA ALA A 103 -26.80 6.20 -13.89
C ALA A 103 -27.45 6.34 -12.50
N SER A 104 -27.55 5.26 -11.74
CA SER A 104 -28.07 5.22 -10.37
C SER A 104 -27.07 5.73 -9.32
N LEU A 105 -25.79 5.92 -9.67
CA LEU A 105 -24.80 6.44 -8.72
C LEU A 105 -25.07 7.91 -8.39
N GLY A 106 -25.41 8.17 -7.12
CA GLY A 106 -25.62 9.52 -6.59
C GLY A 106 -24.31 10.28 -6.32
N GLY A 107 -24.39 11.44 -5.69
CA GLY A 107 -23.23 12.18 -5.18
C GLY A 107 -22.50 13.07 -6.18
N ALA A 108 -22.83 13.01 -7.47
CA ALA A 108 -22.24 13.90 -8.50
C ALA A 108 -22.62 15.38 -8.32
N ASP A 109 -23.59 15.69 -7.48
CA ASP A 109 -23.93 17.04 -7.01
C ASP A 109 -22.98 17.53 -5.90
N ARG A 110 -22.45 16.61 -5.08
CA ARG A 110 -21.69 16.88 -3.85
C ARG A 110 -20.18 16.66 -3.95
N PHE A 111 -19.71 15.75 -4.80
CA PHE A 111 -18.30 15.31 -4.80
C PHE A 111 -17.58 15.57 -6.12
N ARG A 112 -16.27 15.82 -6.05
CA ARG A 112 -15.37 15.96 -7.21
C ARG A 112 -14.06 15.25 -6.98
N ILE A 113 -13.39 14.88 -8.07
CA ILE A 113 -11.99 14.45 -8.03
C ILE A 113 -11.10 15.70 -8.08
N GLY A 114 -10.26 15.84 -7.06
CA GLY A 114 -9.26 16.89 -6.94
C GLY A 114 -7.84 16.32 -6.85
N PRO A 115 -6.85 17.16 -6.49
CA PRO A 115 -5.47 16.74 -6.36
C PRO A 115 -5.30 15.53 -5.43
N SER A 116 -4.35 14.66 -5.73
CA SER A 116 -4.04 13.49 -4.90
C SER A 116 -3.57 13.91 -3.51
N VAL A 117 -4.04 13.21 -2.48
CA VAL A 117 -3.50 13.25 -1.11
C VAL A 117 -2.52 12.12 -0.83
N GLY A 118 -2.13 11.36 -1.86
CA GLY A 118 -1.17 10.26 -1.75
C GLY A 118 0.19 10.71 -1.24
N SER A 119 0.79 9.91 -0.35
CA SER A 119 2.06 10.21 0.32
C SER A 119 3.20 10.49 -0.67
N GLU A 120 3.15 9.92 -1.87
CA GLU A 120 4.12 10.15 -2.94
C GLU A 120 4.23 11.62 -3.40
N PHE A 121 3.26 12.49 -3.06
CA PHE A 121 3.26 13.92 -3.38
C PHE A 121 3.40 14.86 -2.16
N TRP A 122 3.39 14.31 -0.95
CA TRP A 122 3.28 15.11 0.28
C TRP A 122 4.31 14.76 1.36
N SER A 123 4.83 13.53 1.42
CA SER A 123 5.79 13.13 2.46
C SER A 123 7.19 13.73 2.25
N GLY A 124 7.95 13.87 3.33
CA GLY A 124 9.35 14.28 3.36
C GLY A 124 9.59 15.64 2.69
N SER A 125 8.99 16.73 3.18
CA SER A 125 9.14 18.09 2.63
C SER A 125 8.63 18.32 1.18
N ARG A 126 7.88 17.37 0.60
CA ARG A 126 7.29 17.52 -0.75
C ARG A 126 6.17 18.55 -0.78
N GLU A 127 5.49 18.80 0.33
CA GLU A 127 4.46 19.83 0.49
C GLU A 127 4.94 21.24 0.11
N HIS A 128 6.24 21.50 0.21
CA HIS A 128 6.86 22.77 -0.19
C HIS A 128 7.22 22.86 -1.68
N LEU A 129 7.10 21.76 -2.43
CA LEU A 129 7.43 21.72 -3.85
C LEU A 129 6.24 22.12 -4.72
N LEU A 130 6.52 22.93 -5.75
CA LEU A 130 5.57 23.21 -6.83
C LEU A 130 5.62 22.07 -7.87
N VAL A 131 4.85 21.03 -7.59
CA VAL A 131 4.74 19.82 -8.43
C VAL A 131 3.29 19.60 -8.87
N ASP A 132 3.12 18.88 -9.98
CA ASP A 132 1.80 18.44 -10.43
C ASP A 132 1.24 17.38 -9.47
N ARG A 133 0.12 17.71 -8.82
CA ARG A 133 -0.61 16.83 -7.89
C ARG A 133 -1.93 16.33 -8.50
N GLY A 134 -2.13 16.56 -9.79
CA GLY A 134 -3.32 16.17 -10.50
C GLY A 134 -4.51 17.09 -10.21
N PRO A 135 -5.75 16.62 -10.48
CA PRO A 135 -6.08 15.27 -10.91
C PRO A 135 -5.73 14.95 -12.38
N TRP A 136 -5.36 13.70 -12.64
CA TRP A 136 -4.92 13.21 -13.97
C TRP A 136 -6.03 12.47 -14.72
N GLN A 137 -5.97 12.47 -16.06
CA GLN A 137 -6.94 11.76 -16.92
C GLN A 137 -6.54 10.30 -17.18
N ASP A 138 -5.25 9.99 -17.08
CA ASP A 138 -4.72 8.69 -17.45
C ASP A 138 -3.57 8.27 -16.53
N MET A 139 -3.32 6.96 -16.51
CA MET A 139 -2.33 6.31 -15.65
C MET A 139 -0.89 6.73 -15.97
N VAL A 140 -0.57 7.00 -17.23
CA VAL A 140 0.79 7.37 -17.65
C VAL A 140 1.12 8.76 -17.11
N SER A 141 0.21 9.73 -17.27
CA SER A 141 0.35 11.07 -16.72
C SER A 141 0.52 11.06 -15.21
N TYR A 142 -0.28 10.26 -14.50
CA TYR A 142 -0.16 10.07 -13.05
C TYR A 142 1.23 9.52 -12.64
N ALA A 143 1.67 8.43 -13.27
CA ALA A 143 2.97 7.83 -12.98
C ALA A 143 4.14 8.77 -13.27
N ILE A 144 4.10 9.48 -14.40
CA ILE A 144 5.11 10.49 -14.76
C ILE A 144 5.11 11.63 -13.73
N ALA A 145 3.95 12.09 -13.27
CA ALA A 145 3.87 13.12 -12.25
C ALA A 145 4.55 12.70 -10.94
N ALA A 146 4.33 11.45 -10.49
CA ALA A 146 5.01 10.90 -9.31
C ALA A 146 6.55 10.87 -9.48
N ALA A 147 7.03 10.42 -10.65
CA ALA A 147 8.47 10.42 -10.95
C ALA A 147 9.07 11.84 -11.04
N ARG A 148 8.35 12.79 -11.64
CA ARG A 148 8.79 14.19 -11.74
C ARG A 148 8.76 14.89 -10.38
N CYS A 149 7.81 14.55 -9.52
CA CYS A 149 7.81 14.97 -8.12
C CYS A 149 9.10 14.52 -7.42
N GLN A 150 9.47 13.24 -7.57
CA GLN A 150 10.71 12.71 -7.00
C GLN A 150 11.96 13.39 -7.56
N GLN A 151 12.03 13.60 -8.87
CA GLN A 151 13.17 14.31 -9.48
C GLN A 151 13.30 15.75 -8.99
N MET A 152 12.18 16.44 -8.77
CA MET A 152 12.20 17.78 -8.17
C MET A 152 12.72 17.72 -6.73
N TRP A 153 12.23 16.76 -5.93
CA TRP A 153 12.69 16.56 -4.56
C TRP A 153 14.20 16.31 -4.50
N LEU A 154 14.70 15.40 -5.34
CA LEU A 154 16.13 15.09 -5.47
C LEU A 154 16.97 16.32 -5.81
N LYS A 155 16.45 17.20 -6.69
CA LYS A 155 17.15 18.43 -7.08
C LYS A 155 17.23 19.46 -5.96
N VAL A 156 16.20 19.54 -5.11
CA VAL A 156 16.08 20.57 -4.08
C VAL A 156 16.73 20.15 -2.76
N TYR A 157 16.53 18.89 -2.35
CA TYR A 157 16.86 18.43 -1.00
C TYR A 157 17.96 17.37 -0.95
N ALA A 158 18.17 16.60 -2.02
CA ALA A 158 19.16 15.53 -1.99
C ALA A 158 20.59 16.05 -2.19
N SER A 159 21.54 15.44 -1.48
CA SER A 159 22.98 15.63 -1.64
C SER A 159 23.64 14.25 -1.69
N PRO A 160 24.77 14.07 -2.42
CA PRO A 160 25.46 12.78 -2.46
C PRO A 160 25.61 12.15 -1.07
N ARG A 161 25.26 10.86 -0.95
CA ARG A 161 25.27 10.16 0.33
C ARG A 161 25.74 8.73 0.20
N VAL A 162 26.29 8.20 1.28
CA VAL A 162 26.39 6.76 1.50
C VAL A 162 25.16 6.38 2.33
N LEU A 163 24.28 5.52 1.80
CA LEU A 163 23.04 5.17 2.47
C LEU A 163 23.33 4.24 3.65
N ILE A 164 22.90 4.65 4.84
CA ILE A 164 22.99 3.88 6.07
C ILE A 164 21.61 3.97 6.75
N GLY A 165 20.95 2.83 6.93
CA GLY A 165 19.62 2.78 7.53
C GLY A 165 19.00 1.38 7.52
N PRO A 166 17.76 1.24 7.99
CA PRO A 166 17.05 -0.05 8.07
C PRO A 166 16.98 -0.80 6.74
N VAL A 167 16.65 -0.05 5.68
CA VAL A 167 16.39 -0.57 4.33
C VAL A 167 17.62 -0.50 3.40
N GLY A 168 18.75 0.07 3.84
CA GLY A 168 19.96 0.12 3.03
C GLY A 168 21.25 0.40 3.82
N ASP A 169 22.30 -0.34 3.49
CA ASP A 169 23.68 -0.06 3.92
C ASP A 169 24.56 -0.18 2.68
N THR A 170 24.62 0.90 1.91
CA THR A 170 25.34 0.90 0.63
C THR A 170 26.81 1.20 0.90
N LYS A 171 27.70 0.47 0.22
CA LYS A 171 29.15 0.79 0.19
C LYS A 171 29.52 1.77 -0.92
N VAL A 172 28.52 2.28 -1.63
CA VAL A 172 28.67 3.10 -2.83
C VAL A 172 27.96 4.41 -2.58
N GLU A 173 28.63 5.51 -2.90
CA GLU A 173 28.03 6.83 -2.86
C GLU A 173 26.91 6.91 -3.91
N GLU A 174 25.70 7.19 -3.44
CA GLU A 174 24.55 7.49 -4.26
C GLU A 174 24.50 8.99 -4.54
N THR A 175 24.28 9.35 -5.80
CA THR A 175 24.19 10.76 -6.22
C THR A 175 22.78 11.05 -6.74
N PRO A 176 22.25 12.28 -6.55
CA PRO A 176 20.93 12.64 -7.10
C PRO A 176 20.80 12.37 -8.60
N SER A 177 21.88 12.51 -9.37
CA SER A 177 21.90 12.21 -10.81
C SER A 177 21.70 10.72 -11.12
N THR A 178 22.27 9.82 -10.33
CA THR A 178 22.04 8.36 -10.46
C THR A 178 20.55 8.03 -10.27
N HIS A 179 19.91 8.60 -9.25
CA HIS A 179 18.48 8.41 -8.99
C HIS A 179 17.62 9.00 -10.11
N CYS A 180 17.94 10.21 -10.57
CA CYS A 180 17.24 10.86 -11.69
C CYS A 180 17.30 10.03 -12.98
N ALA A 181 18.44 9.40 -13.29
CA ALA A 181 18.58 8.55 -14.48
C ALA A 181 17.69 7.30 -14.43
N LEU A 182 17.50 6.72 -13.23
CA LEU A 182 16.55 5.61 -13.05
C LEU A 182 15.10 6.07 -13.20
N LEU A 183 14.77 7.26 -12.69
CA LEU A 183 13.44 7.86 -12.85
C LEU A 183 13.13 8.23 -14.30
N ASP A 184 14.11 8.71 -15.06
CA ASP A 184 13.95 8.93 -16.51
C ASP A 184 13.73 7.60 -17.25
N THR A 185 14.38 6.53 -16.81
CA THR A 185 14.13 5.19 -17.34
C THR A 185 12.71 4.72 -17.03
N PHE A 186 12.24 4.92 -15.79
CA PHE A 186 10.85 4.66 -15.40
C PHE A 186 9.84 5.40 -16.30
N ILE A 187 10.06 6.70 -16.52
CA ILE A 187 9.24 7.55 -17.40
C ILE A 187 9.20 6.99 -18.83
N HIS A 188 10.32 6.45 -19.31
CA HIS A 188 10.38 5.83 -20.64
C HIS A 188 9.61 4.50 -20.72
N ILE A 189 9.70 3.64 -19.71
CA ILE A 189 9.10 2.30 -19.77
C ILE A 189 7.61 2.28 -19.42
N ILE A 190 7.13 3.22 -18.59
CA ILE A 190 5.75 3.17 -18.08
C ILE A 190 4.68 3.08 -19.17
N PRO A 191 4.76 3.77 -20.33
CA PRO A 191 3.74 3.68 -21.38
C PRO A 191 3.63 2.28 -22.00
N TYR A 192 4.67 1.44 -21.89
CA TYR A 192 4.68 0.07 -22.38
C TYR A 192 4.11 -0.94 -21.37
N LEU A 193 4.18 -0.60 -20.08
CA LEU A 193 3.67 -1.44 -18.99
C LEU A 193 2.18 -1.23 -18.69
N VAL A 194 1.62 -0.08 -19.08
CA VAL A 194 0.20 0.24 -18.84
C VAL A 194 -0.70 -0.67 -19.70
N PRO A 195 -1.77 -1.26 -19.13
CA PRO A 195 -2.70 -2.10 -19.89
C PRO A 195 -3.46 -1.29 -20.95
N LYS A 196 -3.80 -1.94 -22.06
CA LYS A 196 -4.68 -1.36 -23.10
C LYS A 196 -6.17 -1.56 -22.80
N ASP A 197 -6.50 -2.38 -21.81
CA ASP A 197 -7.88 -2.67 -21.42
C ASP A 197 -8.38 -1.60 -20.45
N ASP A 198 -9.31 -0.77 -20.91
CA ASP A 198 -9.90 0.32 -20.11
C ASP A 198 -10.53 -0.16 -18.80
N ARG A 199 -10.93 -1.43 -18.69
CA ARG A 199 -11.47 -2.00 -17.44
C ARG A 199 -10.43 -2.02 -16.33
N LEU A 200 -9.15 -2.23 -16.68
CA LEU A 200 -8.01 -2.22 -15.75
C LEU A 200 -7.58 -0.81 -15.37
N LEU A 201 -7.85 0.16 -16.26
CA LEU A 201 -7.50 1.56 -16.09
C LEU A 201 -8.56 2.36 -15.33
N ARG A 202 -9.71 1.75 -15.02
CA ARG A 202 -10.78 2.42 -14.25
C ARG A 202 -10.22 2.99 -12.95
N SER A 203 -10.40 4.28 -12.76
CA SER A 203 -10.09 4.96 -11.51
C SER A 203 -11.14 4.56 -10.48
N ILE A 204 -10.74 3.83 -9.44
CA ILE A 204 -11.62 3.30 -8.40
C ILE A 204 -11.12 3.82 -7.05
N LEU A 205 -12.03 4.11 -6.12
CA LEU A 205 -11.66 4.36 -4.74
C LEU A 205 -11.23 3.03 -4.11
N TRP A 206 -10.06 2.99 -3.50
CA TRP A 206 -9.61 1.82 -2.75
C TRP A 206 -9.24 2.19 -1.32
N HIS A 207 -9.44 1.24 -0.40
CA HIS A 207 -9.05 1.45 0.99
C HIS A 207 -7.51 1.34 1.13
N PRO A 208 -6.84 2.33 1.72
CA PRO A 208 -5.38 2.41 1.73
C PRO A 208 -4.74 1.42 2.70
N ASP A 209 -5.37 1.17 3.84
CA ASP A 209 -4.81 0.30 4.89
C ASP A 209 -5.85 -0.66 5.50
N LEU A 210 -6.18 -1.73 4.78
CA LEU A 210 -7.06 -2.80 5.31
C LEU A 210 -6.30 -3.81 6.17
N ASN A 211 -5.67 -3.33 7.23
CA ASN A 211 -5.15 -4.18 8.29
C ASN A 211 -6.28 -4.63 9.26
N GLY A 212 -5.99 -5.60 10.13
CA GLY A 212 -7.02 -6.16 11.03
C GLY A 212 -7.54 -5.18 12.09
N SER A 213 -6.80 -4.13 12.42
CA SER A 213 -7.21 -3.09 13.38
C SER A 213 -8.12 -2.05 12.74
N ASN A 214 -8.13 -1.96 11.42
CA ASN A 214 -9.00 -1.05 10.67
C ASN A 214 -10.35 -1.68 10.27
N ILE A 215 -10.64 -2.91 10.71
CA ILE A 215 -11.88 -3.64 10.45
C ILE A 215 -12.56 -3.95 11.79
N PHE A 216 -13.72 -3.34 12.03
CA PHE A 216 -14.49 -3.54 13.25
C PHE A 216 -15.63 -4.51 13.04
N VAL A 217 -15.79 -5.44 13.99
CA VAL A 217 -16.77 -6.53 13.96
C VAL A 217 -17.65 -6.51 15.20
N ASN A 218 -18.91 -6.89 15.05
CA ASN A 218 -19.83 -6.99 16.17
C ASN A 218 -19.66 -8.32 16.91
N ASP A 219 -19.13 -8.27 18.14
CA ASP A 219 -18.89 -9.44 18.99
C ASP A 219 -20.19 -10.11 19.49
N SER A 220 -21.29 -9.35 19.55
CA SER A 220 -22.54 -9.76 20.19
C SER A 220 -23.58 -10.42 19.27
N THR A 221 -23.50 -10.20 17.96
CA THR A 221 -24.55 -10.63 17.00
C THR A 221 -24.02 -11.38 15.78
N PHE A 222 -23.06 -12.29 15.94
CA PHE A 222 -22.64 -13.16 14.83
C PHE A 222 -23.80 -13.98 14.16
N GLY A 223 -25.06 -13.82 14.58
CA GLY A 223 -26.27 -14.31 13.92
C GLY A 223 -26.89 -13.36 12.86
N SER A 224 -27.00 -13.87 11.63
CA SER A 224 -27.88 -13.45 10.51
C SER A 224 -27.66 -12.11 9.78
N ARG A 225 -26.94 -11.13 10.33
CA ARG A 225 -26.49 -9.92 9.61
C ARG A 225 -24.96 -9.88 9.57
N GLY A 226 -24.40 -9.18 8.58
CA GLY A 226 -22.94 -9.11 8.33
C GLY A 226 -22.13 -8.89 9.61
N SER A 227 -20.94 -9.47 9.67
CA SER A 227 -20.03 -9.42 10.82
C SER A 227 -19.32 -8.06 10.95
N VAL A 228 -19.03 -7.40 9.83
CA VAL A 228 -18.33 -6.10 9.81
C VAL A 228 -19.32 -4.96 9.97
N ILE A 229 -19.03 -4.07 10.93
CA ILE A 229 -19.83 -2.91 11.26
C ILE A 229 -19.16 -1.58 10.91
N ALA A 230 -17.83 -1.57 10.75
CA ALA A 230 -17.10 -0.41 10.27
C ALA A 230 -15.76 -0.78 9.64
N PHE A 231 -15.43 -0.09 8.54
CA PHE A 231 -14.08 0.08 8.02
C PHE A 231 -13.62 1.50 8.36
N ILE A 232 -12.52 1.62 9.08
CA ILE A 232 -11.96 2.91 9.52
C ILE A 232 -10.63 3.20 8.85
N ASP A 233 -10.04 4.35 9.14
CA ASP A 233 -8.71 4.72 8.64
C ASP A 233 -8.63 4.83 7.10
N TRP A 234 -9.52 5.67 6.57
CA TRP A 234 -9.55 6.04 5.16
C TRP A 234 -8.55 7.17 4.83
N GLN A 235 -7.62 7.50 5.74
CA GLN A 235 -6.63 8.55 5.51
C GLN A 235 -5.73 8.17 4.32
N GLY A 236 -5.42 9.13 3.45
CA GLY A 236 -4.61 8.87 2.26
C GLY A 236 -5.35 8.15 1.11
N SER A 237 -6.65 7.87 1.25
CA SER A 237 -7.43 7.21 0.19
C SER A 237 -7.44 8.03 -1.10
N CYS A 238 -7.08 7.37 -2.20
CA CYS A 238 -7.07 7.97 -3.54
C CYS A 238 -7.86 7.11 -4.53
N CYS A 239 -8.48 7.77 -5.51
CA CYS A 239 -9.04 7.14 -6.69
C CYS A 239 -7.89 6.93 -7.69
N SER A 240 -7.56 5.67 -7.98
CA SER A 240 -6.44 5.31 -8.88
C SER A 240 -6.83 4.13 -9.77
N PRO A 241 -6.09 3.86 -10.86
CA PRO A 241 -6.36 2.72 -11.73
C PRO A 241 -6.40 1.41 -10.94
N LEU A 242 -7.44 0.61 -11.17
CA LEU A 242 -7.66 -0.66 -10.47
C LEU A 242 -6.42 -1.57 -10.50
N VAL A 243 -5.69 -1.61 -11.63
CA VAL A 243 -4.46 -2.39 -11.79
C VAL A 243 -3.37 -2.06 -10.77
N LEU A 244 -3.36 -0.86 -10.19
CA LEU A 244 -2.40 -0.45 -9.15
C LEU A 244 -2.87 -0.75 -7.72
N GLN A 245 -4.19 -0.85 -7.51
CA GLN A 245 -4.80 -0.83 -6.19
C GLN A 245 -5.43 -2.15 -5.76
N ALA A 246 -5.84 -3.03 -6.68
CA ALA A 246 -6.55 -4.27 -6.37
C ALA A 246 -5.65 -5.30 -5.66
N ARG A 247 -5.33 -5.07 -4.39
CA ARG A 247 -4.42 -5.88 -3.56
C ARG A 247 -5.19 -6.73 -2.57
N HIS A 248 -4.52 -7.76 -2.08
CA HIS A 248 -5.02 -8.56 -0.97
C HIS A 248 -5.05 -7.70 0.32
N PRO A 249 -6.13 -7.71 1.12
CA PRO A 249 -6.15 -7.02 2.40
C PRO A 249 -5.10 -7.56 3.36
N LEU A 250 -4.32 -6.66 4.00
CA LEU A 250 -3.31 -7.01 5.01
C LEU A 250 -3.90 -7.81 6.18
N ALA A 251 -5.17 -7.56 6.53
CA ALA A 251 -5.93 -8.30 7.52
C ALA A 251 -5.99 -9.81 7.26
N MET A 252 -5.88 -10.22 5.99
CA MET A 252 -6.07 -11.61 5.54
C MET A 252 -4.87 -12.14 4.76
N GLU A 253 -3.87 -11.31 4.47
CA GLU A 253 -2.70 -11.69 3.65
C GLU A 253 -1.74 -12.63 4.39
N TYR A 254 -1.29 -13.69 3.71
CA TYR A 254 -0.26 -14.58 4.21
C TYR A 254 0.96 -14.54 3.30
N VAL A 255 2.11 -14.15 3.85
CA VAL A 255 3.39 -14.08 3.15
C VAL A 255 4.19 -15.33 3.53
N GLY A 256 4.08 -16.38 2.74
CA GLY A 256 4.78 -17.65 2.93
C GLY A 256 4.31 -18.71 1.92
N THR A 257 5.02 -19.83 1.82
CA THR A 257 4.60 -20.92 0.92
C THR A 257 3.28 -21.49 1.41
N ILE A 258 2.22 -21.30 0.63
CA ILE A 258 0.88 -21.80 0.92
C ILE A 258 0.83 -23.34 0.78
N ASP A 259 1.72 -23.91 -0.05
CA ASP A 259 1.80 -25.35 -0.33
C ASP A 259 2.36 -26.18 0.84
N ASP A 260 3.14 -25.56 1.75
CA ASP A 260 3.71 -26.22 2.93
C ASP A 260 2.69 -26.35 4.08
N LEU A 261 1.49 -25.79 3.92
CA LEU A 261 0.43 -25.87 4.92
C LEU A 261 -0.53 -27.00 4.57
N PRO A 262 -0.83 -27.91 5.51
CA PRO A 262 -1.72 -29.03 5.25
C PRO A 262 -3.05 -28.49 4.74
N VAL A 263 -3.44 -28.94 3.53
CA VAL A 263 -4.77 -28.70 2.97
C VAL A 263 -5.72 -29.55 3.79
N THR A 264 -6.12 -29.07 4.96
CA THR A 264 -7.12 -29.76 5.77
C THR A 264 -8.45 -29.64 5.04
N THR A 265 -8.89 -30.74 4.44
CA THR A 265 -10.20 -30.91 3.83
C THR A 265 -11.35 -30.97 4.86
N GLY A 266 -11.06 -30.70 6.14
CA GLY A 266 -12.03 -30.50 7.22
C GLY A 266 -11.64 -29.26 8.04
N LEU A 267 -12.61 -28.37 8.26
CA LEU A 267 -12.43 -27.02 8.80
C LEU A 267 -12.40 -26.93 10.35
N ASP A 268 -12.52 -28.05 11.08
CA ASP A 268 -12.70 -28.01 12.55
C ASP A 268 -11.69 -28.87 13.35
N GLU A 269 -10.82 -29.63 12.70
CA GLU A 269 -9.87 -30.50 13.40
C GLU A 269 -8.44 -30.03 13.10
N PHE A 270 -7.90 -29.11 13.89
CA PHE A 270 -6.47 -29.01 14.22
C PHE A 270 -6.19 -27.70 14.96
N ILE A 271 -6.41 -27.65 16.29
CA ILE A 271 -5.59 -26.80 17.15
C ILE A 271 -5.37 -27.53 18.49
N ASP A 272 -4.21 -28.18 18.61
CA ASP A 272 -3.60 -28.45 19.92
C ASP A 272 -3.04 -27.13 20.48
N PRO A 273 -3.46 -26.68 21.68
CA PRO A 273 -3.01 -25.44 22.31
C PRO A 273 -1.48 -25.30 22.48
N GLU A 274 -0.69 -26.38 22.40
CA GLU A 274 0.77 -26.29 22.56
C GLU A 274 1.53 -25.83 21.30
N THR A 275 0.88 -25.70 20.14
CA THR A 275 1.50 -25.22 18.87
C THR A 275 0.90 -23.90 18.34
N ILE A 276 0.73 -22.92 19.23
CA ILE A 276 0.12 -21.60 18.94
C ILE A 276 0.75 -20.91 17.71
N GLY A 277 2.06 -21.04 17.51
CA GLY A 277 2.78 -20.46 16.36
C GLY A 277 2.38 -21.06 15.01
N THR A 278 2.22 -22.38 14.95
CA THR A 278 1.79 -23.12 13.75
C THR A 278 0.30 -22.86 13.47
N GLY A 279 -0.52 -22.82 14.51
CA GLY A 279 -1.96 -22.53 14.40
C GLY A 279 -2.26 -21.13 13.84
N ARG A 280 -1.51 -20.09 14.27
CA ARG A 280 -1.70 -18.72 13.76
C ARG A 280 -1.33 -18.58 12.28
N LYS A 281 -0.21 -19.20 11.85
CA LYS A 281 0.20 -19.21 10.44
C LYS A 281 -0.81 -19.96 9.57
N ALA A 282 -1.23 -21.15 10.00
CA ALA A 282 -2.26 -21.93 9.32
C ALA A 282 -3.57 -21.13 9.19
N ARG A 283 -4.00 -20.47 10.28
CA ARG A 283 -5.19 -19.62 10.29
C ARG A 283 -5.08 -18.45 9.30
N LYS A 284 -3.96 -17.73 9.30
CA LYS A 284 -3.75 -16.61 8.36
C LYS A 284 -3.76 -17.08 6.90
N ALA A 285 -3.12 -18.21 6.59
CA ALA A 285 -3.16 -18.78 5.26
C ALA A 285 -4.56 -19.26 4.84
N MET A 286 -5.36 -19.78 5.78
CA MET A 286 -6.78 -20.08 5.52
C MET A 286 -7.57 -18.82 5.17
N LEU A 287 -7.37 -17.72 5.90
CA LEU A 287 -8.03 -16.44 5.58
C LEU A 287 -7.60 -15.90 4.21
N HIS A 288 -6.33 -16.04 3.87
CA HIS A 288 -5.79 -15.69 2.55
C HIS A 288 -6.53 -16.46 1.45
N ARG A 289 -6.56 -17.80 1.53
CA ARG A 289 -7.28 -18.64 0.55
C ARG A 289 -8.77 -18.33 0.50
N MET A 290 -9.43 -18.14 1.65
CA MET A 290 -10.84 -17.78 1.69
C MET A 290 -11.12 -16.44 0.98
N PHE A 291 -10.24 -15.46 1.17
CA PHE A 291 -10.35 -14.18 0.49
C PHE A 291 -10.12 -14.34 -1.01
N GLU A 292 -9.08 -15.05 -1.44
CA GLU A 292 -8.82 -15.32 -2.86
C GLU A 292 -10.01 -16.00 -3.54
N GLU A 293 -10.56 -17.07 -2.94
CA GLU A 293 -11.73 -17.75 -3.48
C GLU A 293 -12.95 -16.83 -3.56
N LYS A 294 -13.17 -15.98 -2.55
CA LYS A 294 -14.30 -15.04 -2.57
C LYS A 294 -14.08 -13.90 -3.57
N ALA A 295 -12.85 -13.41 -3.71
CA ALA A 295 -12.49 -12.33 -4.62
C ALA A 295 -12.61 -12.75 -6.09
N LYS A 296 -12.58 -14.06 -6.39
CA LYS A 296 -12.92 -14.57 -7.74
C LYS A 296 -14.35 -14.22 -8.17
N GLU A 297 -15.28 -13.93 -7.27
CA GLU A 297 -16.62 -13.47 -7.69
C GLU A 297 -16.60 -12.05 -8.30
N ASN A 298 -15.47 -11.34 -8.23
CA ASN A 298 -15.27 -10.04 -8.83
C ASN A 298 -14.42 -10.13 -10.10
N ASP A 299 -15.07 -10.12 -11.27
CA ASP A 299 -14.42 -10.19 -12.58
C ASP A 299 -13.32 -9.13 -12.78
N LEU A 300 -13.52 -7.92 -12.24
CA LEU A 300 -12.54 -6.84 -12.34
C LEU A 300 -11.31 -7.12 -11.47
N TYR A 301 -11.50 -7.68 -10.28
CA TYR A 301 -10.39 -8.12 -9.43
C TYR A 301 -9.59 -9.23 -10.12
N GLN A 302 -10.25 -10.26 -10.63
CA GLN A 302 -9.60 -11.34 -11.38
C GLN A 302 -8.83 -10.83 -12.60
N LEU A 303 -9.46 -9.94 -13.38
CA LEU A 303 -8.84 -9.35 -14.56
C LEU A 303 -7.58 -8.57 -14.16
N SER A 304 -7.64 -7.81 -13.06
CA SER A 304 -6.51 -7.07 -12.52
C SER A 304 -5.39 -8.00 -12.09
N THR A 305 -5.65 -8.97 -11.22
CA THR A 305 -4.63 -9.88 -10.69
C THR A 305 -3.99 -10.77 -11.76
N SER A 306 -4.67 -10.98 -12.89
CA SER A 306 -4.14 -11.76 -14.02
C SER A 306 -3.32 -10.94 -15.01
N TYR A 307 -3.21 -9.62 -14.84
CA TYR A 307 -2.48 -8.78 -15.78
C TYR A 307 -0.96 -8.98 -15.67
N ILE A 308 -0.32 -9.34 -16.79
CA ILE A 308 1.08 -9.80 -16.84
C ILE A 308 2.10 -8.79 -16.30
N TYR A 309 1.81 -7.49 -16.34
CA TYR A 309 2.71 -6.46 -15.82
C TYR A 309 2.29 -5.86 -14.49
N ARG A 310 1.23 -6.38 -13.87
CA ARG A 310 0.66 -5.81 -12.65
C ARG A 310 1.70 -5.70 -11.53
N ASP A 311 2.45 -6.76 -11.27
CA ASP A 311 3.40 -6.76 -10.15
C ASP A 311 4.56 -5.79 -10.40
N TYR A 312 5.02 -5.66 -11.65
CA TYR A 312 6.01 -4.63 -12.01
C TYR A 312 5.45 -3.22 -11.82
N LEU A 313 4.21 -2.96 -12.27
CA LEU A 313 3.55 -1.67 -12.09
C LEU A 313 3.43 -1.31 -10.61
N ILE A 314 2.95 -2.24 -9.80
CA ILE A 314 2.78 -2.08 -8.35
C ILE A 314 4.13 -1.78 -7.67
N ALA A 315 5.16 -2.57 -7.97
CA ALA A 315 6.47 -2.41 -7.35
C ALA A 315 7.14 -1.09 -7.76
N LEU A 316 7.09 -0.75 -9.06
CA LEU A 316 7.65 0.51 -9.56
C LEU A 316 6.94 1.72 -8.97
N MET A 317 5.61 1.71 -8.92
CA MET A 317 4.83 2.80 -8.33
C MET A 317 5.05 2.93 -6.82
N HIS A 318 5.27 1.82 -6.11
CA HIS A 318 5.60 1.85 -4.68
C HIS A 318 6.97 2.48 -4.42
N CYS A 319 7.96 2.18 -5.27
CA CYS A 319 9.33 2.68 -5.09
C CYS A 319 9.56 4.10 -5.65
N VAL A 320 8.69 4.62 -6.53
CA VAL A 320 8.99 5.83 -7.34
C VAL A 320 9.28 7.08 -6.49
N SER A 321 8.61 7.25 -5.36
CA SER A 321 8.83 8.35 -4.41
C SER A 321 9.88 8.04 -3.34
N GLY A 322 10.14 6.76 -3.08
CA GLY A 322 11.09 6.28 -2.08
C GLY A 322 12.51 6.05 -2.59
N THR A 323 12.80 6.33 -3.88
CA THR A 323 14.10 5.98 -4.49
C THR A 323 15.27 6.53 -3.69
N TRP A 324 15.14 7.75 -3.15
CA TRP A 324 16.16 8.33 -2.31
C TRP A 324 16.17 7.65 -0.94
N SER A 325 15.08 7.71 -0.16
CA SER A 325 15.02 7.22 1.24
C SER A 325 15.47 5.77 1.39
N ASP A 326 14.97 4.91 0.50
CA ASP A 326 15.11 3.45 0.58
C ASP A 326 16.37 2.96 -0.14
N GLY A 327 17.03 3.85 -0.88
CA GLY A 327 18.10 3.51 -1.80
C GLY A 327 17.57 3.02 -3.14
N TYR A 328 18.39 3.16 -4.18
CA TYR A 328 17.92 2.86 -5.53
C TYR A 328 17.92 1.36 -5.87
N ALA A 329 18.46 0.48 -5.01
CA ALA A 329 18.73 -0.92 -5.37
C ALA A 329 17.45 -1.68 -5.77
N TRP A 330 16.37 -1.52 -4.99
CA TRP A 330 15.07 -2.14 -5.26
C TRP A 330 14.41 -1.55 -6.50
N PHE A 331 14.43 -0.22 -6.63
CA PHE A 331 13.85 0.44 -7.80
C PHE A 331 14.57 0.02 -9.09
N ARG A 332 15.90 -0.05 -9.06
CA ARG A 332 16.73 -0.49 -10.19
C ARG A 332 16.47 -1.94 -10.57
N GLU A 333 16.33 -2.84 -9.60
CA GLU A 333 15.97 -4.25 -9.88
C GLU A 333 14.59 -4.35 -10.52
N ASN A 334 13.60 -3.64 -9.99
CA ASN A 334 12.24 -3.66 -10.54
C ASN A 334 12.19 -3.09 -11.96
N LEU A 335 12.97 -2.03 -12.25
CA LEU A 335 13.15 -1.51 -13.60
C LEU A 335 13.80 -2.53 -14.52
N TYR A 336 14.86 -3.18 -14.07
CA TYR A 336 15.55 -4.22 -14.84
C TYR A 336 14.62 -5.39 -15.18
N ARG A 337 13.87 -5.91 -14.21
CA ARG A 337 12.92 -7.01 -14.43
C ARG A 337 11.76 -6.61 -15.34
N ALA A 338 11.23 -5.39 -15.19
CA ALA A 338 10.19 -4.86 -16.06
C ALA A 338 10.70 -4.72 -17.50
N GLU A 339 11.93 -4.24 -17.70
CA GLU A 339 12.56 -4.14 -19.01
C GLU A 339 12.75 -5.51 -19.66
N GLU A 340 13.23 -6.51 -18.91
CA GLU A 340 13.38 -7.89 -19.41
C GLU A 340 12.03 -8.48 -19.83
N ALA A 341 10.97 -8.27 -19.04
CA ALA A 341 9.62 -8.70 -19.40
C ALA A 341 9.12 -8.01 -20.69
N LEU A 342 9.38 -6.70 -20.83
CA LEU A 342 9.04 -5.96 -22.06
C LEU A 342 9.80 -6.51 -23.28
N ARG A 343 11.09 -6.81 -23.16
CA ARG A 343 11.88 -7.41 -24.26
C ARG A 343 11.31 -8.75 -24.72
N GLN A 344 10.79 -9.55 -23.79
CA GLN A 344 10.21 -10.86 -24.12
C GLN A 344 8.85 -10.75 -24.83
N HIS A 345 8.05 -9.74 -24.49
CA HIS A 345 6.65 -9.64 -24.94
C HIS A 345 6.38 -8.52 -25.97
N HIS A 346 7.31 -7.58 -26.18
CA HIS A 346 7.18 -6.46 -27.12
C HIS A 346 8.36 -6.44 -28.12
N PRO A 347 8.23 -7.07 -29.30
CA PRO A 347 9.31 -7.16 -30.29
C PRO A 347 9.84 -5.81 -30.79
N ASN A 348 9.03 -4.74 -30.70
CA ASN A 348 9.37 -3.39 -31.13
C ASN A 348 9.84 -2.48 -29.97
N TYR A 349 9.92 -3.01 -28.75
CA TYR A 349 10.43 -2.24 -27.62
C TYR A 349 11.93 -2.02 -27.79
N ILE A 350 12.36 -0.76 -27.70
CA ILE A 350 13.77 -0.39 -27.76
C ILE A 350 14.27 -0.29 -26.32
N PRO A 351 15.15 -1.20 -25.88
CA PRO A 351 15.64 -1.20 -24.52
C PRO A 351 16.42 0.06 -24.15
N LEU A 352 16.18 0.58 -22.95
CA LEU A 352 17.07 1.53 -22.30
C LEU A 352 17.81 0.79 -21.19
N PRO A 353 19.12 0.51 -21.33
CA PRO A 353 19.82 -0.34 -20.38
C PRO A 353 19.82 0.30 -18.99
N VAL A 354 18.89 -0.14 -18.14
CA VAL A 354 18.76 0.25 -16.72
C VAL A 354 20.07 -0.05 -16.00
N VAL A 355 20.65 -1.20 -16.35
CA VAL A 355 21.93 -1.68 -15.85
C VAL A 355 22.78 -2.08 -17.04
N PRO A 356 23.94 -1.43 -17.27
CA PRO A 356 24.88 -1.89 -18.28
C PRO A 356 25.25 -3.35 -18.05
N ARG A 357 25.39 -4.15 -19.13
CA ARG A 357 25.75 -5.58 -19.02
C ARG A 357 27.03 -5.80 -18.19
N THR A 358 27.97 -4.86 -18.26
CA THR A 358 29.23 -4.86 -17.49
C THR A 358 29.03 -4.69 -15.98
N GLN A 359 27.88 -4.15 -15.55
CA GLN A 359 27.56 -3.89 -14.15
C GLN A 359 26.54 -4.87 -13.57
N LEU A 360 26.03 -5.82 -14.36
CA LEU A 360 24.95 -6.72 -13.95
C LEU A 360 25.32 -7.56 -12.70
N ALA A 361 26.53 -8.11 -12.66
CA ALA A 361 26.99 -8.88 -11.49
C ALA A 361 27.08 -8.02 -10.22
N THR A 362 27.51 -6.76 -10.37
CA THR A 362 27.58 -5.81 -9.25
C THR A 362 26.18 -5.42 -8.78
N HIS A 363 25.26 -5.16 -9.70
CA HIS A 363 23.87 -4.89 -9.38
C HIS A 363 23.22 -6.05 -8.62
N GLN A 364 23.39 -7.29 -9.12
CA GLN A 364 22.81 -8.48 -8.47
C GLN A 364 23.34 -8.64 -7.06
N ALA A 365 24.66 -8.49 -6.86
CA ALA A 365 25.26 -8.56 -5.53
C ALA A 365 24.70 -7.49 -4.57
N GLN A 366 24.54 -6.25 -5.05
CA GLN A 366 23.95 -5.16 -4.25
C GLN A 366 22.49 -5.42 -3.89
N TYR A 367 21.69 -5.90 -4.85
CA TYR A 367 20.28 -6.22 -4.61
C TYR A 367 20.13 -7.37 -3.61
N GLN A 368 20.90 -8.45 -3.76
CA GLN A 368 20.89 -9.58 -2.82
C GLN A 368 21.33 -9.18 -1.41
N ALA A 369 22.33 -8.31 -1.27
CA ALA A 369 22.72 -7.77 0.03
C ALA A 369 21.58 -6.94 0.67
N THR A 370 20.88 -6.15 -0.13
CA THR A 370 19.73 -5.34 0.32
C THR A 370 18.58 -6.25 0.78
N LEU A 371 18.21 -7.26 0.00
CA LEU A 371 17.19 -8.24 0.37
C LEU A 371 17.54 -8.98 1.66
N LEU A 372 18.78 -9.44 1.79
CA LEU A 372 19.24 -10.15 2.97
C LEU A 372 19.17 -9.25 4.21
N ARG A 373 19.62 -7.99 4.10
CA ARG A 373 19.52 -7.02 5.20
C ARG A 373 18.06 -6.78 5.60
N HIS A 374 17.19 -6.53 4.63
CA HIS A 374 15.77 -6.28 4.87
C HIS A 374 15.09 -7.46 5.57
N HIS A 375 15.32 -8.69 5.08
CA HIS A 375 14.80 -9.90 5.71
C HIS A 375 15.26 -10.04 7.18
N HIS A 376 16.54 -9.82 7.45
CA HIS A 376 17.05 -9.86 8.82
C HIS A 376 16.52 -8.72 9.69
N PHE A 377 16.27 -7.54 9.11
CA PHE A 377 15.63 -6.43 9.80
C PHE A 377 14.21 -6.82 10.24
N GLU A 378 13.39 -7.37 9.33
CA GLU A 378 12.04 -7.88 9.64
C GLU A 378 12.07 -8.94 10.74
N LEU A 379 13.00 -9.90 10.69
CA LEU A 379 13.14 -10.93 11.73
C LEU A 379 13.41 -10.32 13.13
N VAL A 380 14.21 -9.26 13.21
CA VAL A 380 14.44 -8.55 14.47
C VAL A 380 13.18 -7.83 14.92
N GLN A 381 12.46 -7.16 14.01
CA GLN A 381 11.19 -6.51 14.32
C GLN A 381 10.18 -7.50 14.88
N ASP A 382 9.99 -8.64 14.22
CA ASP A 382 9.11 -9.72 14.65
C ASP A 382 9.51 -10.26 16.04
N SER A 383 10.80 -10.50 16.27
CA SER A 383 11.30 -11.02 17.55
C SER A 383 11.04 -10.06 18.73
N LEU A 384 11.03 -8.75 18.45
CA LEU A 384 10.80 -7.69 19.41
C LEU A 384 9.32 -7.29 19.49
N GLY A 385 8.48 -7.76 18.56
CA GLY A 385 7.09 -7.35 18.45
C GLY A 385 6.94 -5.87 18.06
N LEU A 386 7.85 -5.37 17.22
CA LEU A 386 7.79 -4.03 16.64
C LEU A 386 6.81 -4.02 15.46
N VAL A 387 6.24 -2.84 15.18
CA VAL A 387 5.34 -2.61 14.05
C VAL A 387 5.92 -1.50 13.17
N GLY A 388 5.71 -1.58 11.86
CA GLY A 388 6.12 -0.56 10.91
C GLY A 388 7.62 -0.28 10.99
N GLU A 389 7.99 0.95 11.36
CA GLU A 389 9.37 1.45 11.36
C GLU A 389 10.10 1.28 12.70
N GLY A 390 9.61 0.39 13.57
CA GLY A 390 10.15 0.20 14.92
C GLY A 390 9.21 0.67 16.05
N TRP A 391 7.95 0.95 15.72
CA TRP A 391 6.93 1.34 16.69
C TRP A 391 6.65 0.22 17.67
N VAL A 392 6.48 0.60 18.94
CA VAL A 392 6.09 -0.31 20.00
C VAL A 392 5.14 0.41 20.95
N ASN A 393 4.11 -0.28 21.43
CA ASN A 393 3.21 0.24 22.45
C ASN A 393 4.02 0.66 23.71
N HIS A 394 3.66 1.81 24.29
CA HIS A 394 4.28 2.37 25.49
C HIS A 394 4.50 1.33 26.59
N GLU A 395 3.53 0.44 26.83
CA GLU A 395 3.61 -0.60 27.86
C GLU A 395 4.71 -1.64 27.60
N LYS A 396 5.02 -1.88 26.32
CA LYS A 396 6.03 -2.85 25.89
C LYS A 396 7.40 -2.21 25.66
N TYR A 397 7.48 -0.88 25.57
CA TYR A 397 8.71 -0.15 25.27
C TYR A 397 9.87 -0.54 26.19
N ALA A 398 9.66 -0.51 27.51
CA ALA A 398 10.70 -0.86 28.48
C ALA A 398 11.19 -2.31 28.36
N SER A 399 10.31 -3.24 27.94
CA SER A 399 10.65 -4.65 27.71
C SER A 399 11.47 -4.82 26.44
N VAL A 400 11.07 -4.14 25.35
CA VAL A 400 11.81 -4.12 24.09
C VAL A 400 13.21 -3.55 24.26
N MET A 401 13.34 -2.40 24.95
CA MET A 401 14.64 -1.78 25.19
C MET A 401 15.61 -2.68 25.98
N LYS A 402 15.10 -3.56 26.85
CA LYS A 402 15.92 -4.56 27.55
C LYS A 402 16.41 -5.69 26.64
N LYS A 403 15.65 -6.04 25.59
CA LYS A 403 16.00 -7.12 24.64
C LYS A 403 16.90 -6.65 23.50
N LEU A 404 16.83 -5.36 23.16
CA LEU A 404 17.53 -4.76 22.02
C LEU A 404 19.06 -4.98 22.02
N PRO A 405 19.78 -4.90 23.15
CA PRO A 405 21.22 -5.22 23.19
C PRO A 405 21.54 -6.67 22.84
N GLY A 406 20.62 -7.61 23.12
CA GLY A 406 20.77 -9.02 22.74
C GLY A 406 20.68 -9.18 21.21
N GLN A 407 19.64 -8.59 20.61
CA GLN A 407 19.46 -8.59 19.16
C GLN A 407 20.64 -7.95 18.43
N ARG A 408 21.19 -6.84 18.96
CA ARG A 408 22.38 -6.20 18.39
C ARG A 408 23.62 -7.10 18.39
N LYS A 409 23.80 -7.97 19.40
CA LYS A 409 24.92 -8.92 19.43
C LYS A 409 24.79 -10.04 18.40
N GLU A 410 23.55 -10.42 18.08
CA GLU A 410 23.26 -11.44 17.07
C GLU A 410 23.34 -10.88 15.64
N TRP A 411 23.32 -9.55 15.49
CA TRP A 411 23.44 -8.88 14.21
C TRP A 411 24.85 -8.99 13.64
N ASN A 412 24.96 -9.68 12.50
CA ASN A 412 26.23 -9.86 11.81
C ASN A 412 26.57 -8.62 10.97
N GLU A 413 27.24 -7.62 11.56
CA GLU A 413 27.57 -6.37 10.86
C GLU A 413 28.45 -6.56 9.62
N ALA A 414 29.31 -7.59 9.60
CA ALA A 414 30.16 -7.89 8.45
C ALA A 414 29.35 -8.36 7.23
N ARG A 415 28.23 -9.05 7.46
CA ARG A 415 27.36 -9.60 6.41
C ARG A 415 26.18 -8.70 6.08
N LEU A 416 25.57 -8.09 7.10
CA LEU A 416 24.30 -7.37 7.00
C LEU A 416 24.48 -5.86 6.93
N GLY A 417 25.66 -5.33 7.25
CA GLY A 417 25.91 -3.90 7.43
C GLY A 417 25.66 -3.44 8.87
N SER A 418 25.75 -2.15 9.12
CA SER A 418 25.51 -1.49 10.41
C SER A 418 24.19 -1.88 11.08
N TRP A 419 24.15 -1.80 12.40
CA TRP A 419 22.92 -2.05 13.18
C TRP A 419 21.80 -1.05 12.83
N PRO A 420 20.61 -1.52 12.42
CA PRO A 420 19.55 -0.66 11.86
C PRO A 420 18.67 0.06 12.89
N PHE A 421 18.64 -0.39 14.16
CA PHE A 421 17.78 0.21 15.18
C PHE A 421 18.53 1.25 16.01
N GLN A 422 18.35 2.52 15.68
CA GLN A 422 18.92 3.65 16.40
C GLN A 422 17.81 4.67 16.65
N ASP A 423 17.84 5.33 17.81
CA ASP A 423 16.85 6.37 18.12
C ASP A 423 16.95 7.50 17.10
N GLY A 424 15.82 7.85 16.48
CA GLY A 424 15.69 9.00 15.58
C GLY A 424 16.38 8.86 14.21
N THR A 425 16.80 7.66 13.80
CA THR A 425 17.52 7.49 12.52
C THR A 425 16.65 7.27 11.31
N TRP A 426 15.38 6.92 11.48
CA TRP A 426 14.49 6.67 10.35
C TRP A 426 13.03 6.88 10.77
N SER A 427 12.38 7.88 10.16
CA SER A 427 10.94 7.92 9.99
C SER A 427 10.68 8.26 8.53
N ALA A 428 9.86 7.50 7.81
CA ALA A 428 9.44 7.87 6.45
C ALA A 428 8.56 9.12 6.40
N ASP A 429 8.12 9.61 7.57
CA ASP A 429 7.23 10.75 7.74
C ASP A 429 7.95 12.08 8.03
N ASP A 430 9.28 12.10 8.20
CA ASP A 430 10.08 13.33 8.40
C ASP A 430 10.70 13.89 7.09
#